data_AF-A0A3C0DKM3-F1
#
_entry.id   AF-A0A3C0DKM3-F1
#
_cell.length_a   1.000
_cell.length_b   1.000
_cell.length_c   1.000
_cell.angle_alpha   90.00
_cell.angle_beta   90.00
_cell.angle_gamma   90.00
#
_symmetry.space_group_name_H-M   'P 1'
#
loop_
_entity.id
_entity.type
_entity.pdbx_description
1 polymer ?
#
loop_
_entity_poly.entity_id
_entity_poly.type
_entity_poly.pdbx_seq_one_letter_code
_entity_poly.pdbx_strand_id
1 'polypeptide(L)'
;FDLPRALTPEDLTAIEEEMKRIVAEDYQFGRVDMDRLEALDHFSKLDEKYKAELIENLNGETVSLYRQGDFEDLCRGPHVPTTGKIGAFKLLSLAGAYWRGDSDREMLQRIYGTVFPTEKELKEYLTMMEEAARRDHRKLGR
;
A
#
# COMPACT_ATOMS: atom_id res chain seq x y z
N PHE A 1 -2.58 -9.21 -5.22
CA PHE A 1 -1.80 -9.28 -3.94
C PHE A 1 -0.78 -10.41 -3.86
N ASP A 2 -0.98 -11.53 -4.56
CA ASP A 2 -0.04 -12.66 -4.54
C ASP A 2 1.12 -12.40 -5.52
N LEU A 3 2.35 -12.71 -5.12
CA LEU A 3 3.55 -12.49 -5.94
C LEU A 3 4.25 -13.83 -6.20
N PRO A 4 4.79 -14.06 -7.41
CA PRO A 4 5.40 -15.35 -7.76
C PRO A 4 6.67 -15.66 -6.95
N ARG A 5 7.24 -14.67 -6.26
CA ARG A 5 8.38 -14.81 -5.36
C ARG A 5 8.31 -13.85 -4.19
N ALA A 6 9.09 -14.15 -3.16
CA ALA A 6 9.34 -13.22 -2.07
C ALA A 6 10.02 -11.94 -2.56
N LEU A 7 9.59 -10.81 -2.01
CA LEU A 7 10.19 -9.50 -2.14
C LEU A 7 11.50 -9.46 -1.35
N THR A 8 12.44 -8.74 -1.92
CA THR A 8 13.78 -8.50 -1.38
C THR A 8 13.93 -7.01 -1.05
N PRO A 9 14.94 -6.63 -0.24
CA PRO A 9 15.26 -5.22 -0.03
C PRO A 9 15.54 -4.45 -1.33
N GLU A 10 16.09 -5.11 -2.34
CA GLU A 10 16.34 -4.54 -3.67
C GLU A 10 15.03 -4.21 -4.40
N ASP A 11 14.01 -5.06 -4.25
CA ASP A 11 12.67 -4.79 -4.81
C ASP A 11 12.05 -3.53 -4.20
N LEU A 12 12.28 -3.25 -2.92
CA LEU A 12 11.80 -2.01 -2.31
C LEU A 12 12.39 -0.77 -2.97
N THR A 13 13.67 -0.83 -3.38
CA THR A 13 14.32 0.29 -4.05
C THR A 13 13.71 0.49 -5.45
N ALA A 14 13.51 -0.59 -6.20
CA ALA A 14 12.86 -0.53 -7.51
C ALA A 14 11.40 -0.02 -7.41
N ILE A 15 10.65 -0.44 -6.38
CA ILE A 15 9.29 0.03 -6.12
C ILE A 15 9.30 1.53 -5.77
N GLU A 16 10.23 1.98 -4.92
CA GLU A 16 10.36 3.41 -4.60
C GLU A 16 10.66 4.26 -5.83
N GLU A 17 11.54 3.79 -6.72
CA GLU A 17 11.84 4.48 -7.97
C GLU A 17 10.62 4.57 -8.87
N GLU A 18 9.85 3.48 -8.99
CA GLU A 18 8.60 3.48 -9.75
C GLU A 18 7.55 4.43 -9.15
N MET A 19 7.39 4.41 -7.82
CA MET A 19 6.50 5.34 -7.13
C MET A 19 6.90 6.81 -7.41
N LYS A 20 8.20 7.12 -7.46
CA LYS A 20 8.69 8.46 -7.80
C LYS A 20 8.38 8.84 -9.25
N ARG A 21 8.47 7.89 -10.19
CA ARG A 21 8.06 8.10 -11.59
C ARG A 21 6.58 8.47 -11.68
N ILE A 22 5.71 7.69 -11.04
CA ILE A 22 4.25 7.93 -11.00
C ILE A 22 3.89 9.28 -10.35
N VAL A 23 4.63 9.68 -9.30
CA VAL A 23 4.46 11.01 -8.68
C VAL A 23 4.85 12.13 -9.64
N ALA A 24 5.93 11.95 -10.41
CA ALA A 24 6.36 12.93 -11.41
C ALA A 24 5.39 13.06 -12.59
N GLU A 25 4.61 12.02 -12.89
CA GLU A 25 3.59 12.01 -13.93
C GLU A 25 2.28 12.74 -13.53
N ASP A 26 2.09 13.03 -12.23
CA ASP A 26 1.01 13.86 -11.67
C ASP A 26 -0.42 13.43 -12.09
N TYR A 27 -0.69 12.12 -12.06
CA TYR A 27 -2.03 11.59 -12.32
C TYR A 27 -3.08 12.10 -11.34
N GLN A 28 -4.28 12.35 -11.84
CA GLN A 28 -5.43 12.68 -11.01
C GLN A 28 -6.01 11.44 -10.33
N PHE A 29 -6.38 11.56 -9.06
CA PHE A 29 -7.15 10.53 -8.37
C PHE A 29 -8.65 10.71 -8.68
N GLY A 30 -9.22 9.75 -9.42
CA GLY A 30 -10.64 9.71 -9.73
C GLY A 30 -11.39 8.78 -8.79
N ARG A 31 -12.35 9.29 -8.01
CA ARG A 31 -13.28 8.45 -7.25
C ARG A 31 -14.39 7.96 -8.17
N VAL A 32 -14.65 6.66 -8.13
CA VAL A 32 -15.77 6.01 -8.83
C VAL A 32 -16.58 5.24 -7.78
N ASP A 33 -17.85 5.56 -7.65
CA ASP A 33 -18.78 4.73 -6.89
C ASP A 33 -19.40 3.70 -7.85
N MET A 34 -19.37 2.42 -7.47
CA MET A 34 -19.81 1.29 -8.28
C MET A 34 -20.77 0.41 -7.48
N ASP A 35 -21.72 -0.24 -8.15
CA ASP A 35 -22.56 -1.25 -7.51
C ASP A 35 -21.69 -2.40 -7.00
N ARG A 36 -22.06 -2.97 -5.85
CA ARG A 36 -21.29 -4.03 -5.20
C ARG A 36 -21.15 -5.28 -6.07
N LEU A 37 -22.21 -5.66 -6.79
CA LEU A 37 -22.18 -6.84 -7.66
C LEU A 37 -21.34 -6.58 -8.91
N GLU A 38 -21.43 -5.37 -9.46
CA GLU A 38 -20.59 -4.94 -10.58
C GLU A 38 -19.10 -4.93 -10.17
N ALA A 39 -18.78 -4.38 -9.00
CA ALA A 39 -17.42 -4.37 -8.49
C ALA A 39 -16.88 -5.77 -8.22
N LEU A 40 -17.73 -6.68 -7.73
CA LEU A 40 -17.35 -8.08 -7.50
C LEU A 40 -16.98 -8.78 -8.82
N ASP A 41 -17.82 -8.64 -9.85
CA ASP A 41 -17.55 -9.18 -11.19
C ASP A 41 -16.29 -8.56 -11.81
N HIS A 42 -16.14 -7.23 -11.67
CA HIS A 42 -15.00 -6.47 -12.16
C HIS A 42 -13.66 -6.96 -11.57
N PHE A 43 -13.54 -7.03 -10.24
CA PHE A 43 -12.31 -7.51 -9.61
C PHE A 43 -12.07 -9.02 -9.79
N SER A 44 -13.13 -9.81 -9.97
CA SER A 44 -13.01 -11.24 -10.29
C SER A 44 -12.40 -11.46 -11.68
N LYS A 45 -12.78 -10.63 -12.67
CA LYS A 45 -12.20 -10.66 -14.03
C LYS A 45 -10.73 -10.24 -14.07
N LEU A 46 -10.31 -9.40 -13.12
CA LEU A 46 -8.93 -8.96 -12.96
C LEU A 46 -8.07 -9.93 -12.14
N ASP A 47 -8.62 -11.09 -11.75
CA ASP A 47 -7.96 -12.09 -10.90
C ASP A 47 -7.54 -11.54 -9.52
N GLU A 48 -8.23 -10.50 -9.03
CA GLU A 48 -7.97 -9.88 -7.73
C GLU A 48 -8.81 -10.55 -6.62
N LYS A 49 -8.54 -11.83 -6.37
CA LYS A 49 -9.30 -12.68 -5.42
C LYS A 49 -9.51 -12.05 -4.03
N TYR A 50 -8.52 -11.31 -3.54
CA TYR A 50 -8.59 -10.67 -2.22
C TYR A 50 -9.50 -9.44 -2.20
N LYS A 51 -9.56 -8.67 -3.30
CA LYS A 51 -10.48 -7.52 -3.40
C LYS A 51 -11.92 -8.01 -3.52
N ALA A 52 -12.15 -9.07 -4.30
CA ALA A 52 -13.44 -9.74 -4.37
C ALA A 52 -13.92 -10.20 -2.99
N GLU A 53 -13.09 -10.93 -2.23
CA GLU A 53 -13.44 -11.36 -0.86
C GLU A 53 -13.74 -10.16 0.07
N LEU A 54 -13.00 -9.05 -0.04
CA LEU A 54 -13.29 -7.84 0.73
C LEU A 54 -14.69 -7.31 0.42
N ILE A 55 -15.05 -7.23 -0.87
CA ILE A 55 -16.35 -6.72 -1.34
C ILE A 55 -17.52 -7.59 -0.86
N GLU A 56 -17.37 -8.91 -0.89
CA GLU A 56 -18.40 -9.84 -0.39
C GLU A 56 -18.74 -9.61 1.08
N ASN A 57 -17.72 -9.26 1.87
CA ASN A 57 -17.84 -9.00 3.31
C ASN A 57 -18.22 -7.55 3.64
N LEU A 58 -18.38 -6.67 2.64
CA LEU A 58 -18.85 -5.30 2.85
C LEU A 58 -20.37 -5.25 2.92
N ASN A 59 -20.87 -4.51 3.90
CA ASN A 59 -22.28 -4.14 4.01
C ASN A 59 -22.54 -2.90 3.14
N GLY A 60 -23.58 -2.95 2.31
CA GLY A 60 -24.02 -1.86 1.45
C GLY A 60 -24.24 -2.31 0.00
N GLU A 61 -24.93 -1.47 -0.76
CA GLU A 61 -25.21 -1.72 -2.19
C GLU A 61 -24.11 -1.15 -3.09
N THR A 62 -23.36 -0.15 -2.62
CA THR A 62 -22.30 0.52 -3.39
C THR A 62 -20.95 0.45 -2.69
N VAL A 63 -19.90 0.39 -3.50
CA VAL A 63 -18.50 0.46 -3.07
C VAL A 63 -17.79 1.61 -3.78
N SER A 64 -16.78 2.17 -3.13
CA SER A 64 -15.94 3.23 -3.71
C SER A 64 -14.62 2.66 -4.19
N LEU A 65 -14.24 3.08 -5.38
CA LEU A 65 -12.97 2.79 -6.02
C LEU A 65 -12.25 4.10 -6.29
N TYR A 66 -10.92 4.04 -6.30
CA TYR A 66 -10.06 5.13 -6.75
C TYR A 66 -9.23 4.67 -7.95
N ARG A 67 -9.25 5.47 -9.01
CA ARG A 67 -8.44 5.26 -10.22
C ARG A 67 -7.34 6.30 -10.33
N GLN A 68 -6.16 5.86 -10.74
CA GLN A 68 -5.02 6.71 -11.10
C GLN A 68 -4.29 6.10 -12.30
N GLY A 69 -4.29 6.80 -13.44
CA GLY A 69 -3.79 6.24 -14.69
C GLY A 69 -4.46 4.90 -15.01
N ASP A 70 -3.65 3.86 -15.17
CA ASP A 70 -4.11 2.50 -15.47
C ASP A 70 -4.39 1.64 -14.22
N PHE A 71 -4.17 2.20 -13.02
CA PHE A 71 -4.35 1.49 -11.76
C PHE A 71 -5.67 1.87 -11.09
N GLU A 72 -6.32 0.87 -10.48
CA GLU A 72 -7.52 1.08 -9.69
C GLU A 72 -7.52 0.26 -8.40
N ASP A 73 -8.06 0.86 -7.35
CA ASP A 73 -8.07 0.26 -6.02
C ASP A 73 -9.39 0.46 -5.29
N LEU A 74 -9.74 -0.53 -4.46
CA LEU A 74 -10.92 -0.49 -3.59
C LEU A 74 -10.58 0.31 -2.33
N CYS A 75 -11.05 1.55 -2.25
CA CYS A 75 -10.76 2.41 -1.11
C CYS A 75 -11.91 3.39 -0.86
N ARG A 76 -12.17 3.69 0.43
CA ARG A 76 -13.19 4.67 0.84
C ARG A 76 -12.70 6.12 0.76
N GLY A 77 -11.38 6.33 0.77
CA GLY A 77 -10.74 7.64 0.78
C GLY A 77 -10.95 8.46 2.07
N PRO A 78 -10.66 9.78 2.04
CA PRO A 78 -10.27 10.56 0.86
C PRO A 78 -8.81 10.33 0.42
N HIS A 79 -8.56 10.56 -0.87
CA HIS A 79 -7.21 10.63 -1.44
C HIS A 79 -6.80 12.10 -1.64
N VAL A 80 -5.50 12.33 -1.81
CA VAL A 80 -5.00 13.62 -2.33
C VAL A 80 -5.52 13.85 -3.77
N PRO A 81 -5.57 15.09 -4.27
CA PRO A 81 -6.12 15.37 -5.60
C PRO A 81 -5.34 14.73 -6.75
N THR A 82 -4.02 14.70 -6.67
CA THR A 82 -3.13 14.15 -7.70
C THR A 82 -1.93 13.44 -7.08
N THR A 83 -1.28 12.54 -7.83
CA THR A 83 -0.07 11.84 -7.37
C THR A 83 1.09 12.81 -7.11
N GLY A 84 1.16 13.94 -7.82
CA GLY A 84 2.17 14.99 -7.59
C GLY A 84 2.00 15.76 -6.28
N LYS A 85 0.88 15.56 -5.56
CA LYS A 85 0.68 16.09 -4.19
C LYS A 85 1.23 15.17 -3.10
N ILE A 86 1.73 13.98 -3.46
CA ILE A 86 2.40 13.09 -2.52
C ILE A 86 3.73 13.73 -2.14
N GLY A 87 3.96 13.87 -0.83
CA GLY A 87 5.20 14.45 -0.30
C GLY A 87 6.38 13.47 -0.34
N ALA A 88 7.38 13.70 0.50
CA ALA A 88 8.54 12.82 0.61
C ALA A 88 8.16 11.50 1.28
N PHE A 89 8.48 10.36 0.66
CA PHE A 89 8.16 9.03 1.18
C PHE A 89 9.36 8.08 1.21
N LYS A 90 9.27 7.05 2.05
CA LYS A 90 10.28 5.98 2.18
C LYS A 90 9.63 4.66 2.56
N LEU A 91 9.99 3.58 1.88
CA LEU A 91 9.73 2.20 2.26
C LEU A 91 10.76 1.75 3.30
N LEU A 92 10.27 1.14 4.38
CA LEU A 92 11.03 0.88 5.61
C LEU A 92 11.42 -0.58 5.76
N SER A 93 10.47 -1.50 5.62
CA SER A 93 10.70 -2.92 5.90
C SER A 93 9.69 -3.83 5.22
N LEU A 94 10.06 -5.11 5.14
CA LEU A 94 9.20 -6.20 4.70
C LEU A 94 8.83 -7.07 5.92
N ALA A 95 7.59 -7.54 5.93
CA ALA A 95 7.12 -8.54 6.89
C ALA A 95 6.19 -9.54 6.20
N GLY A 96 6.13 -10.76 6.73
CA GLY A 96 5.04 -11.68 6.41
C GLY A 96 3.78 -11.30 7.18
N ALA A 97 2.62 -11.41 6.54
CA ALA A 97 1.33 -11.24 7.17
C ALA A 97 0.34 -12.26 6.61
N TYR A 98 -0.35 -12.96 7.49
CA TYR A 98 -1.40 -13.88 7.07
C TYR A 98 -2.67 -13.12 6.70
N TRP A 99 -3.35 -13.57 5.65
CA TRP A 99 -4.62 -12.99 5.26
C TRP A 99 -5.65 -13.12 6.38
N ARG A 100 -6.39 -12.03 6.65
CA ARG A 100 -7.29 -11.88 7.83
C ARG A 100 -6.62 -12.12 9.21
N GLY A 101 -5.30 -12.23 9.27
CA GLY A 101 -4.57 -12.61 10.50
C GLY A 101 -4.71 -14.09 10.86
N ASP A 102 -5.19 -14.92 9.94
CA ASP A 102 -5.43 -16.34 10.15
C ASP A 102 -4.25 -17.16 9.61
N SER A 103 -3.52 -17.84 10.50
CA SER A 103 -2.31 -18.62 10.16
C SER A 103 -2.57 -19.82 9.23
N ASP A 104 -3.83 -20.25 9.11
CA ASP A 104 -4.22 -21.34 8.20
C ASP A 104 -4.45 -20.85 6.77
N ARG A 105 -4.42 -19.52 6.54
CA ARG A 105 -4.61 -18.88 5.23
C ARG A 105 -3.29 -18.46 4.60
N GLU A 106 -3.34 -17.98 3.35
CA GLU A 106 -2.15 -17.62 2.61
C GLU A 106 -1.31 -16.54 3.31
N MET A 107 0.01 -16.78 3.37
CA MET A 107 0.98 -15.81 3.85
C MET A 107 1.26 -14.78 2.75
N LEU A 108 0.86 -13.53 2.99
CA LEU A 108 1.11 -12.39 2.14
C LEU A 108 2.35 -11.61 2.59
N GLN A 109 2.81 -10.73 1.71
CA GLN A 109 3.95 -9.87 1.96
C GLN A 109 3.47 -8.45 2.25
N ARG A 110 3.88 -7.91 3.39
CA ARG A 110 3.55 -6.56 3.83
C ARG A 110 4.77 -5.66 3.69
N ILE A 111 4.61 -4.59 2.93
CA ILE A 111 5.59 -3.51 2.83
C ILE A 111 5.19 -2.41 3.81
N TYR A 112 6.10 -2.03 4.69
CA TYR A 112 5.95 -0.84 5.54
C TYR A 112 6.57 0.36 4.84
N GLY A 113 5.90 1.51 4.92
CA GLY A 113 6.40 2.78 4.40
C GLY A 113 5.88 3.95 5.21
N THR A 114 6.47 5.12 4.99
CA THR A 114 6.10 6.39 5.62
C THR A 114 6.12 7.52 4.59
N VAL A 115 5.36 8.58 4.86
CA VAL A 115 5.26 9.77 3.99
C VAL A 115 5.14 11.03 4.84
N PHE A 116 5.80 12.10 4.43
CA PHE A 116 5.79 13.41 5.05
C PHE A 116 5.61 14.52 4.01
N PRO A 117 5.08 15.69 4.37
CA PRO A 117 4.97 16.82 3.46
C PRO A 117 6.31 17.29 2.90
N THR A 118 7.41 17.17 3.66
CA THR A 118 8.74 17.64 3.28
C THR A 118 9.83 16.60 3.49
N GLU A 119 10.88 16.67 2.67
CA GLU A 119 12.10 15.84 2.80
C GLU A 119 12.80 16.04 4.16
N LYS A 120 12.70 17.26 4.71
CA LYS A 120 13.27 17.58 6.02
C LYS A 120 12.60 16.77 7.13
N GLU A 121 11.27 16.77 7.18
CA GLU A 121 10.50 16.00 8.16
C GLU A 121 10.72 14.50 8.01
N LEU A 122 10.77 14.00 6.77
CA LEU A 122 11.10 12.60 6.52
C LEU A 122 12.48 12.24 7.09
N LYS A 123 13.50 13.07 6.84
CA LYS A 123 14.86 12.83 7.34
C LYS A 123 14.93 12.86 8.87
N GLU A 124 14.24 13.80 9.51
CA GLU A 124 14.13 13.87 10.97
C GLU A 124 13.48 12.60 11.53
N TYR A 125 12.39 12.13 10.93
CA TYR A 125 11.73 10.89 11.31
C TYR A 125 12.65 9.66 11.17
N LEU A 126 13.35 9.53 10.05
CA LEU A 126 14.27 8.42 9.82
C LEU A 126 15.43 8.42 10.82
N THR A 127 15.96 9.60 11.16
CA THR A 127 17.00 9.75 12.18
C THR A 127 16.50 9.28 13.55
N MET A 128 15.29 9.70 13.95
CA MET A 128 14.66 9.26 15.19
C MET A 128 14.47 7.73 15.23
N MET A 129 14.02 7.14 14.12
CA MET A 129 13.84 5.69 14.01
C MET A 129 15.17 4.93 14.13
N GLU A 130 16.25 5.47 13.57
CA GLU A 130 17.58 4.88 13.70
C GLU A 130 18.08 4.93 15.15
N GLU A 131 17.89 6.05 15.85
CA GLU A 131 18.24 6.18 17.26
C GLU A 131 17.44 5.21 18.15
N ALA A 132 16.14 5.07 17.91
CA ALA A 132 15.29 4.10 18.59
C ALA A 132 15.78 2.67 18.35
N ALA A 133 16.16 2.34 17.10
CA ALA A 133 16.67 1.02 16.74
C ALA A 133 18.05 0.71 17.36
N ARG A 134 18.84 1.71 17.76
CA ARG A 134 20.10 1.51 18.51
C ARG A 134 19.86 1.17 19.98
N ARG A 135 18.72 1.61 20.54
CA ARG A 135 18.35 1.40 21.94
C ARG A 135 17.42 0.19 22.15
N ASP A 136 17.26 -0.64 21.13
CA ASP A 136 16.46 -1.85 21.21
C ASP A 136 17.08 -2.85 22.20
N HIS A 137 16.32 -3.25 23.22
CA HIS A 137 16.76 -4.20 24.24
C HIS A 137 17.26 -5.53 23.64
N ARG A 138 16.73 -5.94 22.48
CA ARG A 138 17.18 -7.16 21.76
C ARG A 138 18.58 -7.02 21.17
N LYS A 139 19.03 -5.80 20.88
CA LYS A 139 20.39 -5.51 20.40
C LYS A 139 21.35 -5.24 21.55
N LEU A 140 20.88 -4.56 22.59
CA LEU A 140 21.71 -4.22 23.76
C LEU A 140 21.97 -5.42 24.69
N GLY A 141 21.05 -6.38 24.72
CA GLY A 141 21.20 -7.62 25.50
C GLY A 141 21.95 -8.74 24.79
N ARG A 142 22.45 -8.51 23.57
CA ARG A 142 23.33 -9.44 22.84
C ARG A 142 24.80 -9.18 23.16
#